data_AF-A0A2N2DUK1-F1
#
_entry.id   AF-A0A2N2DUK1-F1
#
_cell.length_a   1.000
_cell.length_b   1.000
_cell.length_c   1.000
_cell.angle_alpha   90.00
_cell.angle_beta   90.00
_cell.angle_gamma   90.00
#
_symmetry.space_group_name_H-M   'P 1'
#
loop_
_entity.id
_entity.type
_entity.pdbx_description
1 polymer ?
#
loop_
_entity_poly.entity_id
_entity_poly.type
_entity_poly.pdbx_seq_one_letter_code
_entity_poly.pdbx_strand_id
1 'polypeptide(L)'
;AHAISKSHGVIRQLGFIPEDIAISGIEVTDQKHTIELIKTHPRFENMLFFFNSDAHQLIDINERDFYITSKQWKDFWGERT
;
A
#
# COMPACT_ATOMS: atom_id res chain seq x y z
N ALA A 1 -6.49 0.94 -3.56
CA ALA A 1 -6.52 -0.11 -4.60
C ALA A 1 -5.35 -1.05 -4.30
N HIS A 2 -5.66 -2.26 -3.84
CA HIS A 2 -4.64 -3.19 -3.39
C HIS A 2 -3.64 -3.50 -4.51
N ALA A 3 -2.34 -3.49 -4.22
CA ALA A 3 -1.33 -3.86 -5.21
C ALA A 3 -1.38 -5.37 -5.52
N ILE A 4 -1.69 -6.17 -4.50
CA ILE A 4 -1.76 -7.64 -4.56
C ILE A 4 -3.05 -8.08 -3.85
N SER A 5 -4.16 -8.21 -4.56
CA SER A 5 -5.35 -8.94 -4.10
C SER A 5 -5.72 -10.03 -5.10
N LYS A 6 -6.40 -11.09 -4.62
CA LYS A 6 -6.74 -12.27 -5.44
C LYS A 6 -7.62 -11.96 -6.66
N SER A 7 -8.40 -10.87 -6.63
CA SER A 7 -9.38 -10.54 -7.67
C SER A 7 -9.14 -9.18 -8.35
N HIS A 8 -8.50 -8.21 -7.70
CA HIS A 8 -8.42 -6.82 -8.20
C HIS A 8 -7.05 -6.14 -8.00
N GLY A 9 -5.98 -6.91 -7.79
CA GLY A 9 -4.63 -6.36 -7.62
C GLY A 9 -4.07 -5.77 -8.91
N VAL A 10 -3.50 -4.55 -8.85
CA VAL A 10 -2.85 -3.88 -10.01
C VAL A 10 -1.80 -4.77 -10.67
N ILE A 11 -0.98 -5.46 -9.86
CA ILE A 11 0.06 -6.37 -10.37
C ILE A 11 -0.54 -7.59 -11.05
N ARG A 12 -1.69 -8.08 -10.57
CA ARG A 12 -2.36 -9.26 -11.13
C ARG A 12 -3.11 -8.95 -12.42
N GLN A 13 -3.61 -7.72 -12.58
CA GLN A 13 -4.32 -7.28 -13.79
C GLN A 13 -3.39 -6.80 -14.89
N LEU A 14 -2.32 -6.07 -14.56
CA LEU A 14 -1.41 -5.51 -15.55
C LEU A 14 -0.15 -6.34 -15.76
N GLY A 15 0.23 -7.20 -14.81
CA GLY A 15 1.49 -7.96 -14.82
C GLY A 15 2.73 -7.11 -14.55
N PHE A 16 2.60 -5.78 -14.50
CA PHE A 16 3.66 -4.83 -14.18
C PHE A 16 3.08 -3.54 -13.60
N ILE A 17 3.90 -2.76 -12.89
CA ILE A 17 3.57 -1.39 -12.48
C ILE A 17 4.48 -0.45 -13.29
N PRO A 18 3.92 0.43 -14.16
CA PRO A 18 4.71 1.37 -14.95
C PRO A 18 5.72 2.15 -14.08
N GLU A 19 6.91 2.43 -14.59
CA GLU A 19 7.93 3.15 -13.81
C GLU A 19 7.59 4.63 -13.63
N ASP A 20 6.87 5.21 -14.58
CA ASP A 20 6.49 6.62 -14.67
C ASP A 20 5.24 6.98 -13.85
N ILE A 21 4.55 5.99 -13.28
CA ILE A 21 3.37 6.24 -12.46
C ILE A 21 3.78 6.84 -11.11
N ALA A 22 3.25 8.02 -10.82
CA ALA A 22 3.42 8.68 -9.53
C ALA A 22 2.55 7.99 -8.48
N ILE A 23 3.18 7.24 -7.56
CA ILE A 23 2.51 6.55 -6.45
C ILE A 23 3.03 7.13 -5.13
N SER A 24 2.12 7.58 -4.26
CA SER A 24 2.46 8.08 -2.92
C SER A 24 2.48 6.98 -1.84
N GLY A 25 1.85 5.83 -2.12
CA GLY A 25 1.88 4.68 -1.22
C GLY A 25 1.19 3.44 -1.81
N ILE A 26 1.46 2.30 -1.19
CA ILE A 26 1.11 0.97 -1.69
C ILE A 26 0.32 0.25 -0.61
N GLU A 27 -0.86 -0.26 -0.97
CA GLU A 27 -1.69 -1.03 -0.06
C GLU A 27 -1.50 -2.53 -0.27
N VAL A 28 -1.19 -3.27 0.80
CA VAL A 28 -0.95 -4.72 0.82
C VAL A 28 -1.88 -5.42 1.80
N THR A 29 -2.19 -6.69 1.52
CA THR A 29 -3.07 -7.52 2.35
C THR A 29 -2.33 -8.46 3.32
N ASP A 30 -0.99 -8.49 3.27
CA ASP A 30 -0.13 -9.25 4.18
C ASP A 30 1.25 -8.55 4.21
N GLN A 31 1.86 -8.46 5.38
CA GLN A 31 3.20 -7.89 5.56
C GLN A 31 4.28 -8.64 4.74
N LYS A 32 4.09 -9.94 4.47
CA LYS A 32 4.99 -10.72 3.60
C LYS A 32 5.01 -10.18 2.17
N HIS A 33 3.89 -9.63 1.69
CA HIS A 33 3.80 -9.04 0.36
C HIS A 33 4.64 -7.77 0.23
N THR A 34 4.84 -7.02 1.31
CA THR A 34 5.78 -5.87 1.31
C THR A 34 7.19 -6.30 0.94
N ILE A 35 7.68 -7.37 1.58
CA ILE A 35 9.04 -7.88 1.33
C ILE A 35 9.19 -8.38 -0.10
N GLU A 36 8.19 -9.09 -0.61
CA GLU A 36 8.17 -9.58 -2.00
C GLU A 36 8.14 -8.42 -3.02
N LEU A 37 7.34 -7.39 -2.74
CA LEU A 37 7.24 -6.19 -3.57
C LEU A 37 8.56 -5.42 -3.62
N ILE A 38 9.24 -5.24 -2.50
CA ILE A 38 10.54 -4.55 -2.47
C ILE A 38 11.60 -5.37 -3.23
N LYS A 39 11.60 -6.71 -3.07
CA LYS A 39 12.53 -7.57 -3.81
C LYS A 39 12.32 -7.53 -5.33
N THR A 40 11.07 -7.48 -5.77
CA THR A 40 10.72 -7.47 -7.20
C THR A 40 10.78 -6.08 -7.81
N HIS A 41 10.55 -5.04 -7.00
CA HIS A 41 10.53 -3.64 -7.41
C HIS A 41 11.28 -2.78 -6.36
N PRO A 42 12.63 -2.74 -6.39
CA PRO A 42 13.43 -2.03 -5.40
C PRO A 42 13.08 -0.55 -5.21
N ARG A 43 12.50 0.10 -6.23
CA ARG A 43 12.00 1.48 -6.16
C ARG A 43 10.95 1.71 -5.07
N PHE A 44 10.32 0.66 -4.55
CA PHE A 44 9.33 0.75 -3.48
C PHE A 44 9.92 0.74 -2.07
N GLU A 45 11.24 0.55 -1.90
CA GLU A 45 11.89 0.47 -0.58
C GLU A 45 11.60 1.67 0.33
N ASN A 46 11.48 2.87 -0.26
CA ASN A 46 11.20 4.11 0.47
C ASN A 46 9.74 4.58 0.36
N MET A 47 8.84 3.73 -0.17
CA MET A 47 7.42 4.06 -0.26
C MET A 47 6.66 3.70 1.01
N LEU A 48 5.54 4.40 1.25
CA LEU A 48 4.62 4.07 2.33
C LEU A 48 3.83 2.81 1.99
N PHE A 49 3.81 1.86 2.90
CA PHE A 49 2.96 0.68 2.81
C PHE A 49 1.78 0.79 3.78
N PHE A 50 0.59 0.47 3.29
CA PHE A 50 -0.66 0.48 4.06
C PHE A 50 -1.25 -0.91 4.16
N PHE A 51 -1.92 -1.14 5.28
CA PHE A 51 -2.73 -2.32 5.50
C PHE A 51 -4.11 -1.85 5.96
N ASN A 52 -5.13 -2.13 5.15
CA ASN A 52 -6.49 -1.70 5.41
C ASN A 52 -7.42 -2.91 5.26
N SER A 53 -8.49 -2.90 6.05
CA SER A 53 -9.54 -3.90 6.04
C SER A 53 -10.59 -3.65 4.95
N ASP A 54 -10.68 -2.42 4.44
CA ASP A 54 -11.77 -2.00 3.54
C ASP A 54 -13.15 -2.37 4.13
N ALA A 55 -13.30 -2.07 5.43
CA ALA A 55 -14.41 -2.54 6.25
C ALA A 55 -15.76 -1.97 5.79
N HIS A 56 -16.72 -2.87 5.56
CA HIS A 56 -18.11 -2.51 5.26
C HIS A 56 -19.04 -2.73 6.46
N GLN A 57 -18.56 -3.44 7.49
CA GLN A 57 -19.24 -3.66 8.77
C GLN A 57 -18.27 -3.40 9.95
N LEU A 58 -18.81 -3.16 11.14
CA LEU A 58 -17.99 -2.89 12.34
C LEU A 58 -17.04 -4.03 12.69
N ILE A 59 -17.48 -5.27 12.48
CA ILE A 59 -16.67 -6.48 12.69
C ILE A 59 -15.47 -6.56 11.75
N ASP A 60 -15.56 -5.91 10.58
CA ASP A 60 -14.49 -5.93 9.59
C ASP A 60 -13.43 -4.87 9.87
N ILE A 61 -13.66 -3.94 10.80
CA ILE A 61 -12.71 -2.87 11.12
C ILE A 61 -11.45 -3.47 11.71
N ASN A 62 -10.32 -3.22 11.04
CA ASN A 62 -9.01 -3.46 11.61
C ASN A 62 -8.87 -2.72 12.94
N GLU A 63 -8.47 -3.44 13.99
CA GLU A 63 -8.12 -2.86 15.28
C GLU A 63 -7.01 -1.80 15.14
N ARG A 64 -6.84 -0.97 16.18
CA ARG A 64 -5.90 0.19 16.19
C ARG A 64 -4.43 -0.18 15.94
N ASP A 65 -4.10 -1.44 15.77
CA ASP A 65 -2.76 -1.94 15.46
C ASP A 65 -2.18 -1.33 14.16
N PHE A 66 -3.05 -0.86 13.25
CA PHE A 66 -2.63 -0.17 12.02
C PHE A 66 -2.79 1.34 12.16
N TYR A 67 -1.67 2.07 12.16
CA TYR A 67 -1.63 3.52 12.27
C TYR A 67 -0.60 4.14 11.33
N ILE A 68 -0.78 5.43 11.04
CA ILE A 68 0.17 6.26 10.31
C ILE A 68 0.67 7.38 11.23
N THR A 69 1.95 7.71 11.17
CA THR A 69 2.50 8.86 11.90
C THR A 69 2.17 10.17 11.21
N SER A 70 2.17 11.29 11.95
CA SER A 70 1.94 12.62 11.37
C SER A 70 2.92 12.98 10.25
N LYS A 71 4.17 12.49 10.32
CA LYS A 71 5.15 12.67 9.25
C LYS A 71 4.73 11.93 7.98
N GLN A 72 4.42 10.64 8.11
CA GLN A 72 3.99 9.80 6.98
C GLN A 72 2.70 10.33 6.34
N TRP A 73 1.78 10.88 7.12
CA TRP A 73 0.57 11.53 6.61
C TRP A 73 0.88 12.73 5.71
N LYS A 74 1.77 13.64 6.16
CA LYS A 74 2.19 14.81 5.36
C LYS A 74 2.90 14.40 4.09
N ASP A 75 3.80 13.41 4.19
CA ASP A 75 4.53 12.86 3.05
C ASP A 75 3.56 12.25 2.00
N PHE A 76 2.47 11.60 2.46
CA PHE A 76 1.46 11.00 1.58
C PHE A 76 0.56 12.02 0.87
N TRP A 77 0.04 13.02 1.61
CA TRP A 77 -0.91 14.00 1.06
C TRP A 77 -0.27 15.19 0.35
N GLY A 78 1.06 15.26 0.31
CA GLY A 78 1.77 16.30 -0.43
C GLY A 78 1.83 17.64 0.30
N GLU A 79 1.64 17.66 1.63
CA GLU A 79 2.11 18.78 2.48
C GLU A 79 3.63 18.71 2.58
N ARG A 80 4.30 18.91 1.43
CA ARG A 80 5.74 19.09 1.36
C ARG A 80 6.05 20.47 1.93
N THR A 81 6.46 20.53 3.19
CA THR A 81 7.17 21.69 3.74
C THR A 81 8.47 21.93 3.00
#